data_AF-A0A8S3QLW3-F1
#
_entry.id   AF-A0A8S3QLW3-F1
#
_cell.length_a   1.000
_cell.length_b   1.000
_cell.length_c   1.000
_cell.angle_alpha   90.00
_cell.angle_beta   90.00
_cell.angle_gamma   90.00
#
_symmetry.space_group_name_H-M   'P 1'
#
loop_
_entity.id
_entity.type
_entity.pdbx_description
1 polymer ?
#
loop_
_entity_poly.entity_id
_entity_poly.type
_entity_poly.pdbx_seq_one_letter_code
_entity_poly.pdbx_strand_id
1 'polypeptide(L)'
;MANIDVDKILLSLGWFGPYQRQQCVYFAFAMTGAAYAILAYIFAAYRPPFSCNVPVNNSLVASVVNGTDIQLIGSTCEIEVVRNNTNSSGHDVLMTLPCHYGYNYDIHQDTVITEWDLVCQSEGKGGLTQSMVTFGQMFGCVVSYKYAFKKAQKGSTGFRFPFAHFPASTASGHELYLLVWQSVNRLMNFGFKIMFVSTDGAQTNRDLFKLLMPEFSSAKPVTCSFNNIYSNDKISFIMDVSHVIKKIRNNILKSGSESQCKRHMKFEGNFIEWNHFKRAYSWDISTHPFPVHHKLSQDHFYLTSEAKMRNHLAEDVLNADMYHLMKLYQQTLGESGSMLNATVKLLSNTSVLIANFRDNRAITDLSDDRLRQNHDVMDFFIKWEKSIQLDTTVKQKEMCMISHQTRQDIVSCILGFEEYCQYRLKNNNASVIPSRLNSDVIENVFCNSAKHIVGPIKSYIN
;
A
#
# COMPACT_ATOMS: atom_id res chain seq x y z
N MET A 1 20.94 -19.73 10.91
CA MET A 1 19.61 -19.10 10.83
C MET A 1 18.61 -20.16 11.24
N ALA A 2 18.08 -20.12 12.47
CA ALA A 2 17.07 -21.09 12.89
C ALA A 2 15.79 -20.80 12.10
N ASN A 3 15.24 -21.82 11.43
CA ASN A 3 13.92 -21.74 10.79
C ASN A 3 12.91 -21.43 11.89
N ILE A 4 12.41 -20.19 11.92
CA ILE A 4 11.34 -19.80 12.82
C ILE A 4 10.08 -20.47 12.27
N ASP A 5 9.63 -21.49 12.98
CA ASP A 5 8.42 -22.24 12.69
C ASP A 5 7.19 -21.38 13.04
N VAL A 6 6.77 -20.59 12.05
CA VAL A 6 5.69 -19.59 12.17
C VAL A 6 4.39 -20.23 12.66
N ASP A 7 4.17 -21.50 12.34
CA ASP A 7 2.96 -22.23 12.71
C ASP A 7 2.87 -22.47 14.22
N LYS A 8 4.00 -22.74 14.88
CA LYS A 8 4.05 -22.87 16.35
C LYS A 8 3.78 -21.55 17.05
N ILE A 9 4.22 -20.43 16.47
CA ILE A 9 3.96 -19.08 16.98
C ILE A 9 2.48 -18.73 16.84
N LEU A 10 1.87 -19.06 15.71
CA LEU A 10 0.44 -18.86 15.48
C LEU A 10 -0.43 -19.71 16.40
N LEU A 11 0.00 -20.95 16.71
CA LEU A 11 -0.67 -21.84 17.65
C LEU A 11 -0.52 -21.38 19.11
N SER A 12 0.63 -20.82 19.50
CA SER A 12 0.88 -20.34 20.87
C SER A 12 0.27 -18.97 21.17
N LEU A 13 -0.13 -18.21 20.15
CA LEU A 13 -0.83 -16.93 20.27
C LEU A 13 -2.26 -17.05 20.85
N GLY A 14 -2.77 -18.28 21.01
CA GLY A 14 -4.09 -18.52 21.55
C GLY A 14 -5.21 -18.26 20.53
N TRP A 15 -6.39 -18.82 20.83
CA TRP A 15 -7.53 -18.88 19.93
C TRP A 15 -7.95 -17.51 19.37
N PHE A 16 -8.35 -17.53 18.09
CA PHE A 16 -8.79 -16.37 17.31
C PHE A 16 -9.63 -15.39 18.12
N GLY A 17 -9.10 -14.18 18.31
CA GLY A 17 -9.83 -13.06 18.86
C GLY A 17 -11.05 -12.70 18.00
N PRO A 18 -11.96 -11.83 18.49
CA PRO A 18 -13.23 -11.53 17.84
C PRO A 18 -13.06 -11.05 16.39
N TYR A 19 -12.01 -10.29 16.10
CA TYR A 19 -11.71 -9.86 14.73
C TYR A 19 -11.24 -11.01 13.84
N GLN A 20 -10.39 -11.92 14.32
CA GLN A 20 -9.97 -13.06 13.50
C GLN A 20 -11.13 -14.04 13.29
N ARG A 21 -12.04 -14.20 14.27
CA ARG A 21 -13.32 -14.90 14.07
C ARG A 21 -14.17 -14.19 13.02
N GLN A 22 -14.26 -12.87 13.07
CA GLN A 22 -15.00 -12.08 12.08
C GLN A 22 -14.38 -12.19 10.69
N GLN A 23 -13.05 -12.16 10.58
CA GLN A 23 -12.33 -12.41 9.32
C GLN A 23 -12.53 -13.84 8.83
N CYS A 24 -12.46 -14.86 9.70
CA CYS A 24 -12.80 -16.24 9.34
C CYS A 24 -14.25 -16.36 8.86
N VAL A 25 -15.20 -15.66 9.48
CA VAL A 25 -16.59 -15.60 9.03
C VAL A 25 -16.70 -14.89 7.67
N TYR A 26 -15.99 -13.78 7.45
CA TYR A 26 -15.93 -13.12 6.14
C TYR A 26 -15.30 -13.99 5.07
N PHE A 27 -14.22 -14.70 5.39
CA PHE A 27 -13.59 -15.66 4.50
C PHE A 27 -14.52 -16.84 4.22
N ALA A 28 -15.21 -17.37 5.23
CA ALA A 28 -16.21 -18.42 5.05
C ALA A 28 -17.36 -17.93 4.16
N PHE A 29 -17.84 -16.70 4.34
CA PHE A 29 -18.88 -16.09 3.51
C PHE A 29 -18.41 -15.88 2.06
N ALA A 30 -17.18 -15.42 1.84
CA ALA A 30 -16.59 -15.32 0.51
C ALA A 30 -16.44 -16.70 -0.14
N MET A 31 -16.05 -17.71 0.63
CA MET A 31 -15.97 -19.11 0.17
C MET A 31 -17.34 -19.69 -0.16
N THR A 32 -18.41 -19.31 0.54
CA THR A 32 -19.77 -19.72 0.15
C THR A 32 -20.18 -19.18 -1.22
N GLY A 33 -19.70 -17.98 -1.62
CA GLY A 33 -19.92 -17.47 -2.97
C GLY A 33 -19.22 -18.30 -4.06
N ALA A 34 -17.98 -18.74 -3.80
CA ALA A 34 -17.25 -19.64 -4.71
C ALA A 34 -17.88 -21.04 -4.77
N ALA A 35 -18.30 -21.59 -3.62
CA ALA A 35 -19.01 -22.86 -3.55
C ALA A 35 -20.36 -22.80 -4.27
N TYR A 36 -21.09 -21.69 -4.14
CA TYR A 36 -22.33 -21.46 -4.88
C TYR A 36 -22.11 -21.47 -6.39
N ALA A 37 -21.03 -20.88 -6.90
CA ALA A 37 -20.72 -20.93 -8.33
C ALA A 37 -20.47 -22.37 -8.84
N ILE A 38 -19.83 -23.22 -8.04
CA ILE A 38 -19.61 -24.64 -8.38
C ILE A 38 -20.93 -25.42 -8.32
N LEU A 39 -21.77 -25.18 -7.30
CA LEU A 39 -23.07 -25.82 -7.16
C LEU A 39 -24.07 -25.36 -8.24
N ALA A 40 -24.07 -24.08 -8.58
CA ALA A 40 -24.91 -23.52 -9.65
C ALA A 40 -24.56 -24.13 -11.01
N TYR A 41 -23.28 -24.45 -11.26
CA TYR A 41 -22.86 -25.12 -12.49
C TYR A 41 -23.50 -26.51 -12.65
N ILE A 42 -23.76 -27.26 -11.56
CA ILE A 42 -24.44 -28.56 -11.61
C ILE A 42 -25.84 -28.42 -12.20
N PHE A 43 -26.55 -27.34 -11.86
CA PHE A 43 -27.88 -27.06 -12.39
C PHE A 43 -27.82 -26.47 -13.80
N ALA A 44 -26.85 -25.59 -14.08
CA ALA A 44 -26.67 -24.97 -15.40
C ALA A 44 -26.19 -25.97 -16.47
N ALA A 45 -25.52 -27.05 -16.07
CA ALA A 45 -25.08 -28.15 -16.92
C ALA A 45 -25.90 -29.44 -16.69
N TYR A 46 -27.16 -29.30 -16.29
CA TYR A 46 -28.06 -30.45 -16.19
C TYR A 46 -28.27 -31.08 -17.57
N ARG A 47 -28.23 -32.42 -17.64
CA ARG A 47 -28.49 -33.18 -18.87
C ARG A 47 -29.93 -33.71 -18.82
N PRO A 48 -30.90 -33.05 -19.50
CA PRO A 48 -32.26 -33.57 -19.58
C PRO A 48 -32.32 -34.83 -20.46
N PRO A 49 -33.38 -35.64 -20.31
CA PRO A 49 -33.72 -36.65 -21.32
C PRO A 49 -33.88 -36.00 -22.69
N PHE A 50 -33.35 -36.67 -23.72
CA PHE A 50 -33.36 -36.16 -25.08
C PHE A 50 -33.58 -37.29 -26.08
N SER A 51 -34.16 -36.94 -27.21
CA SER A 51 -34.38 -37.83 -28.35
C SER A 51 -33.78 -37.20 -29.60
N CYS A 52 -33.35 -38.02 -30.55
CA CYS A 52 -32.81 -37.49 -31.80
C CYS A 52 -33.92 -36.92 -32.68
N ASN A 53 -33.65 -35.75 -33.28
CA ASN A 53 -34.59 -35.16 -34.21
C ASN A 53 -34.61 -35.98 -35.50
N VAL A 54 -35.81 -36.36 -35.94
CA VAL A 54 -36.01 -37.22 -37.10
C VAL A 54 -36.34 -36.33 -38.30
N PRO A 55 -35.72 -36.54 -39.48
CA PRO A 55 -36.03 -35.75 -40.66
C PRO A 55 -37.49 -35.95 -41.07
N VAL A 56 -38.18 -34.84 -41.39
CA VAL A 56 -39.59 -34.85 -41.84
C VAL A 56 -39.75 -35.48 -43.23
N ASN A 57 -38.68 -35.44 -44.05
CA ASN A 57 -38.64 -36.03 -45.39
C ASN A 57 -37.77 -37.29 -45.43
N ASN A 58 -38.41 -38.46 -45.39
CA ASN A 58 -37.73 -39.77 -45.38
C ASN A 58 -37.24 -40.23 -46.77
N SER A 59 -37.37 -39.40 -47.81
CA SER A 59 -37.12 -39.77 -49.20
C SER A 59 -35.68 -40.21 -49.49
N LEU A 60 -34.69 -39.65 -48.78
CA LEU A 60 -33.27 -40.03 -48.90
C LEU A 60 -32.94 -41.35 -48.16
N VAL A 61 -33.67 -41.68 -47.10
CA VAL A 61 -33.46 -42.93 -46.33
C VAL A 61 -34.24 -44.08 -46.97
N ALA A 62 -35.44 -43.81 -47.48
CA ALA A 62 -36.26 -44.76 -48.21
C ALA A 62 -35.61 -45.24 -49.53
N SER A 63 -34.83 -44.38 -50.19
CA SER A 63 -34.10 -44.74 -51.41
C SER A 63 -32.88 -45.65 -51.15
N VAL A 64 -32.27 -45.57 -49.97
CA VAL A 64 -31.14 -46.43 -49.57
C VAL A 64 -31.61 -47.81 -49.13
N VAL A 65 -32.81 -47.91 -48.54
CA VAL A 65 -33.34 -49.14 -47.93
C VAL A 65 -34.35 -49.88 -48.84
N ASN A 66 -34.65 -49.34 -50.04
CA ASN A 66 -35.55 -49.94 -51.05
C ASN A 66 -36.89 -50.42 -50.47
N GLY A 67 -37.60 -49.56 -49.73
CA GLY A 67 -38.91 -49.90 -49.16
C GLY A 67 -39.77 -48.66 -48.89
N THR A 68 -41.08 -48.78 -49.12
CA THR A 68 -42.06 -47.69 -48.93
C THR A 68 -42.60 -47.59 -47.49
N ASP A 69 -42.48 -48.66 -46.70
CA ASP A 69 -43.06 -48.76 -45.35
C ASP A 69 -41.98 -48.73 -44.24
N ILE A 70 -41.27 -47.61 -44.16
CA ILE A 70 -40.18 -47.39 -43.20
C ILE A 70 -40.56 -46.30 -42.21
N GLN A 71 -40.44 -46.61 -40.92
CA GLN A 71 -40.60 -45.67 -39.82
C GLN A 71 -39.24 -45.35 -39.20
N LEU A 72 -38.96 -44.06 -39.00
CA LEU A 72 -37.77 -43.61 -38.30
C LEU A 72 -38.14 -43.32 -36.84
N ILE A 73 -37.45 -43.98 -35.91
CA ILE A 73 -37.63 -43.77 -34.47
C ILE A 73 -36.36 -43.11 -33.94
N GLY A 74 -36.47 -41.89 -33.44
CA GLY A 74 -35.36 -41.19 -32.78
C GLY A 74 -35.15 -41.75 -31.38
N SER A 75 -34.11 -42.57 -31.19
CA SER A 75 -33.70 -43.06 -29.87
C SER A 75 -32.62 -42.14 -29.28
N THR A 76 -32.03 -42.54 -28.15
CA THR A 76 -30.96 -41.76 -27.52
C THR A 76 -29.66 -41.94 -28.30
N CYS A 77 -29.15 -40.86 -28.89
CA CYS A 77 -27.91 -40.79 -29.69
C CYS A 77 -27.92 -41.50 -31.04
N GLU A 78 -29.01 -42.18 -31.38
CA GLU A 78 -29.14 -42.94 -32.63
C GLU A 78 -30.57 -42.79 -33.21
N ILE A 79 -30.70 -42.96 -34.53
CA ILE A 79 -31.99 -43.03 -35.23
C ILE A 79 -32.14 -44.45 -35.76
N GLU A 80 -33.15 -45.15 -35.29
CA GLU A 80 -33.46 -46.52 -35.69
C GLU A 80 -34.40 -46.50 -36.90
N VAL A 81 -33.99 -47.19 -37.96
CA VAL A 81 -34.78 -47.36 -39.18
C VAL A 81 -35.53 -48.68 -39.08
N VAL A 82 -36.84 -48.62 -38.92
CA VAL A 82 -37.69 -49.80 -38.65
C VAL A 82 -38.61 -50.09 -39.84
N ARG A 83 -38.79 -51.37 -40.17
CA ARG A 83 -39.81 -51.82 -41.14
C ARG A 83 -41.09 -52.18 -40.40
N ASN A 84 -42.23 -51.67 -40.87
CA ASN A 84 -43.52 -52.08 -40.31
C ASN A 84 -43.95 -53.41 -40.96
N ASN A 85 -43.96 -54.50 -40.20
CA ASN A 85 -44.37 -55.82 -40.70
C ASN A 85 -45.79 -56.12 -40.21
N THR A 86 -46.74 -56.30 -41.13
CA THR A 86 -48.18 -56.42 -40.81
C THR A 86 -48.58 -57.72 -40.09
N ASN A 87 -47.64 -58.66 -39.87
CA ASN A 87 -47.95 -59.98 -39.32
C ASN A 87 -47.35 -60.29 -37.93
N SER A 88 -46.72 -59.32 -37.26
CA SER A 88 -46.26 -59.50 -35.87
C SER A 88 -46.03 -58.15 -35.18
N SER A 89 -46.40 -58.02 -33.91
CA SER A 89 -46.16 -56.86 -33.05
C SER A 89 -44.68 -56.68 -32.64
N GLY A 90 -43.77 -56.99 -33.57
CA GLY A 90 -42.33 -56.85 -33.45
C GLY A 90 -41.79 -56.01 -34.61
N HIS A 91 -40.91 -55.06 -34.27
CA HIS A 91 -40.28 -54.13 -35.19
C HIS A 91 -38.90 -54.65 -35.60
N ASP A 92 -38.67 -54.90 -36.89
CA ASP A 92 -37.34 -55.26 -37.39
C ASP A 92 -36.51 -53.98 -37.64
N VAL A 93 -35.43 -53.81 -36.87
CA VAL A 93 -34.47 -52.70 -37.04
C VAL A 93 -33.55 -53.03 -38.20
N LEU A 94 -33.62 -52.25 -39.29
CA LEU A 94 -32.81 -52.50 -40.50
C LEU A 94 -31.42 -51.89 -40.42
N MET A 95 -31.33 -50.69 -39.86
CA MET A 95 -30.08 -49.96 -39.70
C MET A 95 -30.22 -48.85 -38.66
N THR A 96 -29.09 -48.42 -38.15
CA THR A 96 -28.98 -47.37 -37.14
C THR A 96 -28.14 -46.23 -37.69
N LEU A 97 -28.65 -45.00 -37.58
CA LEU A 97 -28.01 -43.79 -38.10
C LEU A 97 -27.60 -42.85 -36.96
N PRO A 98 -26.47 -42.13 -37.07
CA PRO A 98 -26.11 -41.10 -36.09
C PRO A 98 -27.01 -39.87 -36.24
N CYS A 99 -27.23 -39.16 -35.14
CA CYS A 99 -28.14 -38.01 -35.09
C CYS A 99 -27.52 -36.75 -35.68
N HIS A 100 -27.75 -36.53 -36.98
CA HIS A 100 -27.23 -35.38 -37.70
C HIS A 100 -28.18 -34.18 -37.75
N TYR A 101 -29.47 -34.38 -37.46
CA TYR A 101 -30.53 -33.36 -37.55
C TYR A 101 -30.83 -32.63 -36.23
N GLY A 102 -29.93 -32.70 -35.27
CA GLY A 102 -30.07 -32.12 -33.93
C GLY A 102 -30.82 -33.01 -32.94
N TYR A 103 -31.08 -32.47 -31.75
CA TYR A 103 -31.70 -33.17 -30.63
C TYR A 103 -32.96 -32.44 -30.16
N ASN A 104 -33.93 -33.20 -29.67
CA ASN A 104 -35.10 -32.68 -28.99
C ASN A 104 -34.98 -33.00 -27.50
N TYR A 105 -35.09 -31.98 -26.65
CA TYR A 105 -34.89 -32.11 -25.20
C TYR A 105 -36.23 -31.99 -24.47
N ASP A 106 -36.48 -32.84 -23.47
CA ASP A 106 -37.76 -32.90 -22.73
C ASP A 106 -37.96 -31.75 -21.72
N ILE A 107 -37.26 -30.62 -21.90
CA ILE A 107 -37.35 -29.43 -21.04
C ILE A 107 -37.46 -28.16 -21.89
N HIS A 108 -38.19 -27.16 -21.39
CA HIS A 108 -38.36 -25.86 -22.06
C HIS A 108 -37.29 -24.81 -21.67
N GLN A 109 -36.40 -25.15 -20.72
CA GLN A 109 -35.35 -24.23 -20.24
C GLN A 109 -34.00 -24.60 -20.84
N ASP A 110 -33.25 -23.59 -21.26
CA ASP A 110 -31.92 -23.77 -21.83
C ASP A 110 -30.88 -24.03 -20.73
N THR A 111 -30.10 -25.09 -20.92
CA THR A 111 -28.92 -25.43 -20.14
C THR A 111 -27.69 -25.32 -21.05
N VAL A 112 -26.49 -25.25 -20.47
CA VAL A 112 -25.22 -25.24 -21.25
C VAL A 112 -25.12 -26.48 -22.16
N ILE A 113 -25.73 -27.60 -21.76
CA ILE A 113 -25.75 -28.84 -22.55
C ILE A 113 -26.71 -28.74 -23.74
N THR A 114 -27.90 -28.17 -23.55
CA THR A 114 -28.92 -28.05 -24.61
C THR A 114 -28.64 -26.90 -25.58
N GLU A 115 -28.03 -25.81 -25.13
CA GLU A 115 -27.69 -24.66 -25.97
C GLU A 115 -26.57 -24.99 -26.98
N TRP A 116 -25.63 -25.86 -26.58
CA TRP A 116 -24.44 -26.21 -27.37
C TRP A 116 -24.43 -27.66 -27.87
N ASP A 117 -25.53 -28.40 -27.71
CA ASP A 117 -25.69 -29.81 -28.10
C ASP A 117 -24.54 -30.72 -27.63
N LEU A 118 -24.20 -30.63 -26.34
CA LEU A 118 -23.07 -31.35 -25.74
C LEU A 118 -23.43 -32.78 -25.32
N VAL A 119 -24.09 -33.52 -26.20
CA VAL A 119 -24.51 -34.92 -25.99
C VAL A 119 -23.86 -35.87 -27.02
N CYS A 120 -23.83 -37.17 -26.71
CA CYS A 120 -23.35 -38.23 -27.60
C CYS A 120 -21.88 -38.02 -28.04
N GLN A 121 -21.63 -37.67 -29.31
CA GLN A 121 -20.27 -37.46 -29.84
C GLN A 121 -19.55 -36.26 -29.18
N SER A 122 -20.30 -35.29 -28.64
CA SER A 122 -19.77 -34.09 -27.98
C SER A 122 -19.84 -34.18 -26.45
N GLU A 123 -20.18 -35.32 -25.87
CA GLU A 123 -20.37 -35.50 -24.42
C GLU A 123 -19.11 -35.13 -23.60
N GLY A 124 -17.92 -35.46 -24.11
CA GLY A 124 -16.65 -35.12 -23.46
C GLY A 124 -16.39 -33.61 -23.35
N LYS A 125 -17.03 -32.78 -24.18
CA LYS A 125 -16.89 -31.31 -24.15
C LYS A 125 -17.67 -30.67 -23.00
N GLY A 126 -18.76 -31.30 -22.53
CA GLY A 126 -19.52 -30.84 -21.36
C GLY A 126 -18.79 -31.00 -20.03
N GLY A 127 -17.89 -32.00 -19.91
CA GLY A 127 -16.99 -32.13 -18.76
C GLY A 127 -15.80 -31.16 -18.79
N LEU A 128 -15.42 -30.70 -19.99
CA LEU A 128 -14.30 -29.79 -20.18
C LEU A 128 -14.61 -28.37 -19.71
N THR A 129 -15.86 -27.91 -19.87
CA THR A 129 -16.31 -26.60 -19.37
C THR A 129 -16.24 -26.50 -17.84
N GLN A 130 -16.58 -27.58 -17.11
CA GLN A 130 -16.40 -27.64 -15.65
C GLN A 130 -14.92 -27.53 -15.26
N SER A 131 -14.06 -28.27 -15.96
CA SER A 131 -12.62 -28.28 -15.74
C SER A 131 -12.00 -26.90 -15.96
N MET A 132 -12.44 -26.17 -17.00
CA MET A 132 -12.01 -24.80 -17.28
C MET A 132 -12.41 -23.82 -16.18
N VAL A 133 -13.64 -23.92 -15.65
CA VAL A 133 -14.11 -23.08 -14.54
C VAL A 133 -13.28 -23.32 -13.28
N THR A 134 -13.05 -24.58 -12.90
CA THR A 134 -12.23 -24.93 -11.72
C THR A 134 -10.77 -24.48 -11.88
N PHE A 135 -10.20 -24.65 -13.09
CA PHE A 135 -8.85 -24.18 -13.39
C PHE A 135 -8.72 -22.65 -13.29
N GLY A 136 -9.72 -21.92 -13.82
CA GLY A 136 -9.78 -20.46 -13.71
C GLY A 136 -9.86 -19.98 -12.26
N GLN A 137 -10.67 -20.65 -11.43
CA GLN A 137 -10.74 -20.37 -9.99
C GLN A 137 -9.40 -20.61 -9.28
N MET A 138 -8.74 -21.74 -9.56
CA MET A 138 -7.43 -22.06 -8.99
C MET A 138 -6.36 -21.02 -9.38
N PHE A 139 -6.29 -20.65 -10.66
CA PHE A 139 -5.34 -19.64 -11.12
C PHE A 139 -5.62 -18.26 -10.50
N GLY A 140 -6.90 -17.87 -10.40
CA GLY A 140 -7.32 -16.65 -9.73
C GLY A 140 -6.89 -16.60 -8.26
N CYS A 141 -7.02 -17.71 -7.53
CA CYS A 141 -6.56 -17.82 -6.14
C CYS A 141 -5.03 -17.67 -6.02
N VAL A 142 -4.25 -18.37 -6.87
CA VAL A 142 -2.78 -18.33 -6.83
C VAL A 142 -2.24 -16.93 -7.15
N VAL A 143 -2.79 -16.27 -8.17
CA VAL A 143 -2.38 -14.91 -8.55
C VAL A 143 -2.74 -13.90 -7.46
N SER A 144 -3.96 -13.98 -6.92
CA SER A 144 -4.43 -13.09 -5.84
C SER A 144 -3.61 -13.26 -4.56
N TYR A 145 -3.32 -14.51 -4.18
CA TYR A 145 -2.48 -14.82 -3.02
C TYR A 145 -1.05 -14.31 -3.20
N LYS A 146 -0.43 -14.52 -4.37
CA LYS A 146 0.91 -13.97 -4.66
C LYS A 146 0.92 -12.44 -4.61
N TYR A 147 -0.14 -11.78 -5.09
CA TYR A 147 -0.24 -10.32 -5.04
C TYR A 147 -0.41 -9.79 -3.60
N ALA A 148 -1.22 -10.47 -2.79
CA ALA A 148 -1.40 -10.15 -1.38
C ALA A 148 -0.12 -10.38 -0.56
N PHE A 149 0.56 -11.50 -0.79
CA PHE A 149 1.80 -11.87 -0.09
C PHE A 149 2.98 -10.97 -0.48
N LYS A 150 3.10 -10.60 -1.77
CA LYS A 150 4.13 -9.65 -2.26
C LYS A 150 3.96 -8.24 -1.70
N LYS A 151 2.72 -7.84 -1.31
CA LYS A 151 2.46 -6.56 -0.62
C LYS A 151 2.78 -6.59 0.89
N ALA A 152 2.77 -7.77 1.53
CA ALA A 152 3.11 -7.91 2.95
C ALA A 152 4.62 -7.87 3.24
N GLN A 153 5.47 -8.05 2.23
CA GLN A 153 6.92 -8.07 2.41
C GLN A 153 7.55 -6.70 2.15
N LYS A 154 8.20 -6.12 3.16
CA LYS A 154 9.39 -5.21 3.04
C LYS A 154 9.93 -4.67 4.38
N GLY A 155 9.93 -5.45 5.46
CA GLY A 155 10.53 -5.03 6.74
C GLY A 155 12.06 -4.83 6.62
N SER A 156 12.70 -4.45 7.73
CA SER A 156 14.17 -4.43 7.81
C SER A 156 14.79 -5.83 7.74
N THR A 157 13.98 -6.88 7.83
CA THR A 157 14.29 -8.30 7.53
C THR A 157 13.46 -8.85 6.35
N GLY A 158 12.68 -7.99 5.66
CA GLY A 158 11.75 -8.40 4.60
C GLY A 158 10.35 -8.79 5.08
N PHE A 159 10.13 -9.04 6.37
CA PHE A 159 8.83 -9.42 6.94
C PHE A 159 8.10 -8.22 7.59
N ARG A 160 6.81 -8.06 7.33
CA ARG A 160 5.94 -7.08 8.00
C ARG A 160 4.59 -7.72 8.29
N PHE A 161 4.04 -7.45 9.46
CA PHE A 161 2.68 -7.84 9.81
C PHE A 161 2.10 -6.84 10.81
N PRO A 162 0.82 -6.47 10.68
CA PRO A 162 0.14 -5.75 11.75
C PRO A 162 0.03 -6.67 12.96
N PHE A 163 0.67 -6.31 14.07
CA PHE A 163 0.68 -7.14 15.28
C PHE A 163 -0.45 -6.77 16.25
N ALA A 164 -0.92 -5.51 16.22
CA ALA A 164 -2.00 -5.04 17.07
C ALA A 164 -2.82 -3.92 16.39
N HIS A 165 -4.11 -3.90 16.69
CA HIS A 165 -5.04 -2.84 16.30
C HIS A 165 -5.96 -2.54 17.48
N PHE A 166 -6.06 -1.27 17.84
CA PHE A 166 -6.84 -0.82 18.99
C PHE A 166 -7.89 0.18 18.49
N PRO A 167 -9.18 -0.16 18.48
CA PRO A 167 -10.22 0.79 18.13
C PRO A 167 -10.32 1.83 19.24
N ALA A 168 -10.06 3.10 18.90
CA ALA A 168 -10.13 4.21 19.83
C ALA A 168 -10.65 5.46 19.10
N SER A 169 -11.50 6.23 19.77
CA SER A 169 -11.93 7.56 19.29
C SER A 169 -10.84 8.60 19.49
N THR A 170 -10.16 8.54 20.64
CA THR A 170 -8.96 9.28 20.99
C THR A 170 -8.07 8.39 21.87
N ALA A 171 -6.76 8.61 21.83
CA ALA A 171 -5.81 7.93 22.71
C ALA A 171 -4.90 8.97 23.36
N SER A 172 -4.86 8.99 24.69
CA SER A 172 -3.95 9.85 25.47
C SER A 172 -2.52 9.33 25.43
N GLY A 173 -1.54 10.20 25.72
CA GLY A 173 -0.13 9.80 25.80
C GLY A 173 0.14 8.70 26.83
N HIS A 174 -0.58 8.69 27.95
CA HIS A 174 -0.47 7.66 28.99
C HIS A 174 -1.01 6.30 28.53
N GLU A 175 -2.14 6.29 27.82
CA GLU A 175 -2.68 5.04 27.23
C GLU A 175 -1.73 4.49 26.19
N LEU A 176 -1.18 5.35 25.32
CA LEU A 176 -0.16 4.93 24.35
C LEU A 176 1.09 4.38 25.04
N TYR A 177 1.53 4.97 26.15
CA TYR A 177 2.67 4.47 26.92
C TYR A 177 2.41 3.04 27.43
N LEU A 178 1.24 2.78 28.00
CA LEU A 178 0.85 1.44 28.45
C LEU A 178 0.77 0.46 27.27
N LEU A 179 0.18 0.88 26.15
CA LEU A 179 0.05 0.05 24.95
C LEU A 179 1.41 -0.29 24.33
N VAL A 180 2.35 0.66 24.28
CA VAL A 180 3.72 0.42 23.79
C VAL A 180 4.39 -0.66 24.64
N TRP A 181 4.33 -0.56 25.97
CA TRP A 181 4.96 -1.56 26.84
C TRP A 181 4.26 -2.93 26.78
N GLN A 182 2.93 -2.97 26.74
CA GLN A 182 2.19 -4.21 26.51
C GLN A 182 2.59 -4.87 25.18
N SER A 183 2.78 -4.06 24.13
CA SER A 183 3.23 -4.52 22.82
C SER A 183 4.64 -5.07 22.86
N VAL A 184 5.57 -4.36 23.51
CA VAL A 184 6.96 -4.79 23.70
C VAL A 184 7.02 -6.12 24.45
N ASN A 185 6.30 -6.27 25.57
CA ASN A 185 6.25 -7.51 26.35
C ASN A 185 5.76 -8.70 25.51
N ARG A 186 4.65 -8.51 24.77
CA ARG A 186 4.10 -9.57 23.92
C ARG A 186 5.09 -9.98 22.83
N LEU A 187 5.67 -9.02 22.11
CA LEU A 187 6.63 -9.29 21.06
C LEU A 187 7.89 -10.00 21.60
N MET A 188 8.38 -9.62 22.78
CA MET A 188 9.51 -10.28 23.44
C MET A 188 9.20 -11.73 23.81
N ASN A 189 7.99 -12.03 24.29
CA ASN A 189 7.57 -13.40 24.58
C ASN A 189 7.58 -14.31 23.33
N PHE A 190 7.45 -13.73 22.14
CA PHE A 190 7.59 -14.43 20.85
C PHE A 190 9.04 -14.48 20.33
N GLY A 191 10.01 -14.01 21.11
CA GLY A 191 11.42 -13.97 20.74
C GLY A 191 11.81 -12.80 19.83
N PHE A 192 10.93 -11.81 19.63
CA PHE A 192 11.30 -10.59 18.91
C PHE A 192 12.08 -9.64 19.80
N LYS A 193 13.08 -9.00 19.19
CA LYS A 193 13.85 -7.92 19.80
C LYS A 193 13.42 -6.58 19.21
N ILE A 194 12.89 -5.71 20.05
CA ILE A 194 12.42 -4.38 19.65
C ILE A 194 13.62 -3.43 19.67
N MET A 195 13.94 -2.83 18.53
CA MET A 195 15.11 -1.95 18.40
C MET A 195 14.74 -0.46 18.35
N PHE A 196 13.57 -0.13 17.81
CA PHE A 196 13.09 1.25 17.72
C PHE A 196 11.57 1.31 17.72
N VAL A 197 11.04 2.48 18.06
CA VAL A 197 9.64 2.87 17.88
C VAL A 197 9.61 4.08 16.95
N SER A 198 8.78 4.02 15.91
CA SER A 198 8.58 5.13 14.97
C SER A 198 7.18 5.69 15.10
N THR A 199 7.05 7.01 15.24
CA THR A 199 5.74 7.66 15.38
C THR A 199 5.58 8.84 14.42
N ASP A 200 4.32 9.20 14.17
CA ASP A 200 3.99 10.41 13.45
C ASP A 200 4.14 11.66 14.34
N GLY A 201 3.73 12.78 13.78
CA GLY A 201 3.80 14.09 14.39
C GLY A 201 2.72 14.53 15.36
N ALA A 202 1.77 13.67 15.73
CA ALA A 202 0.61 14.04 16.54
C ALA A 202 0.99 14.48 17.96
N GLN A 203 0.14 15.30 18.59
CA GLN A 203 0.40 15.80 19.95
C GLN A 203 0.49 14.65 20.97
N THR A 204 -0.38 13.65 20.85
CA THR A 204 -0.42 12.46 21.72
C THR A 204 0.88 11.65 21.66
N ASN A 205 1.50 11.55 20.49
CA ASN A 205 2.80 10.89 20.31
C ASN A 205 3.96 11.69 20.91
N ARG A 206 3.86 13.03 20.94
CA ARG A 206 4.83 13.87 21.68
C ARG A 206 4.66 13.74 23.19
N ASP A 207 3.44 13.56 23.66
CA ASP A 207 3.18 13.33 25.08
C ASP A 207 3.73 11.96 25.50
N LEU A 208 3.56 10.93 24.66
CA LEU A 208 4.26 9.65 24.79
C LEU A 208 5.78 9.83 24.83
N PHE A 209 6.35 10.59 23.89
CA PHE A 209 7.79 10.86 23.85
C PHE A 209 8.30 11.47 25.16
N LYS A 210 7.58 12.43 25.75
CA LYS A 210 7.93 13.04 27.05
C LYS A 210 7.85 12.04 28.20
N LEU A 211 6.91 11.10 28.17
CA LEU A 211 6.80 10.05 29.18
C LEU A 211 7.96 9.06 29.10
N LEU A 212 8.42 8.74 27.88
CA LEU A 212 9.56 7.84 27.66
C LEU A 212 10.90 8.52 27.96
N MET A 213 11.01 9.82 27.71
CA MET A 213 12.25 10.61 27.83
C MET A 213 11.99 11.97 28.49
N PRO A 214 11.82 12.03 29.82
CA PRO A 214 11.49 13.26 30.53
C PRO A 214 12.62 14.30 30.52
N GLU A 215 13.88 13.87 30.41
CA GLU A 215 15.07 14.73 30.43
C GLU A 215 15.50 15.23 29.04
N PHE A 216 14.74 14.92 27.99
CA PHE A 216 15.13 15.28 26.63
C PHE A 216 15.08 16.80 26.37
N SER A 217 16.15 17.33 25.73
CA SER A 217 16.23 18.72 25.28
C SER A 217 16.68 18.79 23.82
N SER A 218 15.91 19.49 22.96
CA SER A 218 16.30 19.68 21.55
C SER A 218 17.45 20.66 21.36
N ALA A 219 17.68 21.58 22.31
CA ALA A 219 18.75 22.57 22.23
C ALA A 219 20.14 21.97 22.57
N LYS A 220 20.14 20.89 23.36
CA LYS A 220 21.31 20.12 23.78
C LYS A 220 20.94 18.62 23.82
N PRO A 221 20.73 17.98 22.66
CA PRO A 221 20.29 16.61 22.63
C PRO A 221 21.42 15.68 23.05
N VAL A 222 21.10 14.77 23.98
CA VAL A 222 22.05 13.77 24.50
C VAL A 222 21.73 12.39 23.94
N THR A 223 20.46 12.01 23.98
CA THR A 223 19.99 10.71 23.50
C THR A 223 18.52 10.78 23.07
N CYS A 224 18.13 9.95 22.11
CA CYS A 224 16.74 9.68 21.74
C CYS A 224 16.38 8.21 21.97
N SER A 225 17.07 7.55 22.90
CA SER A 225 16.86 6.17 23.27
C SER A 225 16.49 6.04 24.74
N PHE A 226 15.59 5.10 25.03
CA PHE A 226 15.13 4.78 26.38
C PHE A 226 15.35 3.30 26.69
N ASN A 227 15.43 2.96 27.97
CA ASN A 227 15.65 1.58 28.40
C ASN A 227 14.36 0.78 28.27
N ASN A 228 14.46 -0.45 27.76
CA ASN A 228 13.35 -1.38 27.79
C ASN A 228 13.05 -1.77 29.25
N ILE A 229 11.79 -1.71 29.69
CA ILE A 229 11.44 -2.09 31.07
C ILE A 229 11.52 -3.61 31.33
N TYR A 230 11.53 -4.42 30.26
CA TYR A 230 11.56 -5.89 30.35
C TYR A 230 12.94 -6.47 30.03
N SER A 231 13.90 -5.67 29.56
CA SER A 231 15.26 -6.14 29.24
C SER A 231 16.29 -5.00 29.38
N ASN A 232 17.58 -5.34 29.46
CA ASN A 232 18.64 -4.33 29.48
C ASN A 232 18.94 -3.71 28.11
N ASP A 233 18.10 -3.95 27.10
CA ASP A 233 18.27 -3.38 25.76
C ASP A 233 17.72 -1.95 25.68
N LYS A 234 18.33 -1.14 24.82
CA LYS A 234 17.84 0.21 24.50
C LYS A 234 16.91 0.18 23.29
N ILE A 235 15.89 1.02 23.32
CA ILE A 235 14.95 1.23 22.20
C ILE A 235 15.09 2.69 21.75
N SER A 236 15.38 2.90 20.47
CA SER A 236 15.45 4.25 19.89
C SER A 236 14.06 4.76 19.52
N PHE A 237 13.78 6.02 19.83
CA PHE A 237 12.57 6.69 19.38
C PHE A 237 12.89 7.49 18.12
N ILE A 238 12.14 7.25 17.04
CA ILE A 238 12.39 7.88 15.74
C ILE A 238 11.12 8.59 15.28
N MET A 239 11.23 9.88 15.00
CA MET A 239 10.15 10.59 14.32
C MET A 239 10.21 10.33 12.82
N ASP A 240 9.03 10.16 12.22
CA ASP A 240 8.94 9.89 10.79
C ASP A 240 9.46 11.07 9.93
N VAL A 241 10.40 10.76 9.03
CA VAL A 241 11.03 11.76 8.16
C VAL A 241 10.05 12.45 7.21
N SER A 242 9.09 11.73 6.61
CA SER A 242 8.07 12.29 5.73
C SER A 242 7.26 13.36 6.48
N HIS A 243 6.92 13.09 7.73
CA HIS A 243 6.23 14.05 8.60
C HIS A 243 7.11 15.24 9.02
N VAL A 244 8.40 15.02 9.29
CA VAL A 244 9.36 16.09 9.59
C VAL A 244 9.47 17.06 8.40
N ILE A 245 9.68 16.55 7.18
CA ILE A 245 9.78 17.38 5.97
C ILE A 245 8.47 18.16 5.73
N LYS A 246 7.31 17.52 5.87
CA LYS A 246 6.00 18.21 5.84
C LYS A 246 5.92 19.38 6.82
N LYS A 247 6.38 19.18 8.06
CA LYS A 247 6.35 20.22 9.10
C LYS A 247 7.32 21.34 8.81
N ILE A 248 8.52 21.06 8.30
CA ILE A 248 9.47 22.09 7.85
C ILE A 248 8.80 22.96 6.78
N ARG A 249 8.26 22.35 5.72
CA ARG A 249 7.51 23.07 4.67
C ARG A 249 6.37 23.90 5.24
N ASN A 250 5.58 23.36 6.18
CA ASN A 250 4.46 24.08 6.79
C ASN A 250 4.90 25.26 7.68
N ASN A 251 6.11 25.25 8.24
CA ASN A 251 6.68 26.41 8.92
C ASN A 251 7.12 27.48 7.93
N ILE A 252 7.75 27.08 6.81
CA ILE A 252 8.13 27.99 5.72
C ILE A 252 6.90 28.66 5.11
N LEU A 253 5.83 27.89 4.86
CA LEU A 253 4.56 28.40 4.33
C LEU A 253 3.97 29.53 5.20
N LYS A 254 4.17 29.45 6.52
CA LYS A 254 3.71 30.45 7.49
C LYS A 254 4.67 31.64 7.63
N SER A 255 5.81 31.60 6.95
CA SER A 255 6.88 32.58 7.06
C SER A 255 6.81 33.62 5.95
N GLY A 256 6.68 34.89 6.34
CA GLY A 256 6.65 36.02 5.43
C GLY A 256 6.34 37.33 6.13
N SER A 257 6.39 38.42 5.38
CA SER A 257 6.19 39.79 5.88
C SER A 257 4.71 40.24 5.91
N GLU A 258 3.78 39.40 5.43
CA GLU A 258 2.35 39.73 5.36
C GLU A 258 1.65 39.52 6.72
N SER A 259 0.57 40.25 6.99
CA SER A 259 -0.17 40.20 8.28
C SER A 259 -0.74 38.81 8.62
N GLN A 260 -0.99 37.99 7.60
CA GLN A 260 -1.47 36.61 7.72
C GLN A 260 -0.38 35.59 8.06
N CYS A 261 0.90 35.97 7.93
CA CYS A 261 2.04 35.12 8.26
C CYS A 261 2.19 35.01 9.78
N LYS A 262 2.33 33.78 10.27
CA LYS A 262 2.50 33.50 11.71
C LYS A 262 3.98 33.45 12.12
N ARG A 263 4.89 33.54 11.15
CA ARG A 263 6.33 33.46 11.34
C ARG A 263 7.01 34.46 10.42
N HIS A 264 8.24 34.82 10.77
CA HIS A 264 9.16 35.56 9.90
C HIS A 264 10.56 35.05 10.17
N MET A 265 10.84 33.86 9.65
CA MET A 265 12.04 33.10 9.94
C MET A 265 13.29 33.82 9.41
N LYS A 266 14.35 33.82 10.22
CA LYS A 266 15.61 34.51 9.88
C LYS A 266 16.79 33.65 10.31
N PHE A 267 17.82 33.58 9.48
CA PHE A 267 19.08 32.91 9.79
C PHE A 267 20.25 33.73 9.24
N GLU A 268 21.30 33.93 10.04
CA GLU A 268 22.52 34.68 9.65
C GLU A 268 22.20 36.02 8.94
N GLY A 269 21.27 36.80 9.51
CA GLY A 269 20.91 38.12 8.97
C GLY A 269 19.84 38.12 7.87
N ASN A 270 19.61 37.00 7.18
CA ASN A 270 18.71 36.91 6.02
C ASN A 270 17.39 36.19 6.36
N PHE A 271 16.30 36.59 5.72
CA PHE A 271 14.99 35.99 5.94
C PHE A 271 14.78 34.71 5.12
N ILE A 272 13.89 33.85 5.61
CA ILE A 272 13.43 32.64 4.93
C ILE A 272 11.92 32.77 4.79
N GLU A 273 11.45 33.10 3.60
CA GLU A 273 10.04 33.36 3.33
C GLU A 273 9.48 32.42 2.27
N TRP A 274 8.19 32.09 2.37
CA TRP A 274 7.52 31.31 1.34
C TRP A 274 7.56 31.98 -0.04
N ASN A 275 7.62 33.32 -0.05
CA ASN A 275 7.67 34.09 -1.27
C ASN A 275 8.96 33.85 -2.08
N HIS A 276 10.07 33.49 -1.44
CA HIS A 276 11.30 33.09 -2.14
C HIS A 276 11.05 31.89 -3.05
N PHE A 277 10.33 30.89 -2.54
CA PHE A 277 10.00 29.66 -3.27
C PHE A 277 9.01 29.94 -4.41
N LYS A 278 7.97 30.74 -4.16
CA LYS A 278 7.01 31.16 -5.19
C LYS A 278 7.70 31.90 -6.33
N ARG A 279 8.58 32.85 -6.02
CA ARG A 279 9.30 33.64 -7.02
C ARG A 279 10.27 32.80 -7.84
N ALA A 280 11.00 31.88 -7.22
CA ALA A 280 11.87 30.95 -7.94
C ALA A 280 11.09 30.07 -8.93
N TYR A 281 9.92 29.57 -8.52
CA TYR A 281 9.04 28.78 -9.39
C TYR A 281 8.42 29.60 -10.53
N SER A 282 7.92 30.81 -10.24
CA SER A 282 7.41 31.71 -11.28
C SER A 282 8.49 32.07 -12.30
N TRP A 283 9.71 32.32 -11.83
CA TRP A 283 10.86 32.57 -12.69
C TRP A 283 11.21 31.36 -13.56
N ASP A 284 11.18 30.14 -13.01
CA ASP A 284 11.48 28.92 -13.78
C ASP A 284 10.51 28.75 -14.96
N ILE A 285 9.21 28.88 -14.68
CA ILE A 285 8.16 28.73 -15.69
C ILE A 285 8.20 29.86 -16.74
N SER A 286 8.51 31.09 -16.33
CA SER A 286 8.54 32.22 -17.26
C SER A 286 9.77 32.24 -18.16
N THR A 287 10.88 31.67 -17.68
CA THR A 287 12.20 31.84 -18.31
C THR A 287 12.60 30.63 -19.13
N HIS A 288 12.29 29.42 -18.66
CA HIS A 288 12.75 28.19 -19.30
C HIS A 288 11.60 27.49 -20.04
N PRO A 289 11.79 27.17 -21.34
CA PRO A 289 10.85 26.30 -22.06
C PRO A 289 10.72 24.91 -21.42
N PHE A 290 11.80 24.42 -20.80
CA PHE A 290 11.84 23.20 -20.01
C PHE A 290 12.19 23.56 -18.56
N PRO A 291 11.26 23.41 -17.60
CA PRO A 291 11.50 23.78 -16.21
C PRO A 291 12.69 23.04 -15.63
N VAL A 292 13.55 23.75 -14.89
CA VAL A 292 14.67 23.16 -14.16
C VAL A 292 14.13 22.13 -13.16
N HIS A 293 13.01 22.44 -12.50
CA HIS A 293 12.35 21.51 -11.58
C HIS A 293 11.05 20.95 -12.16
N HIS A 294 11.15 19.86 -12.92
CA HIS A 294 10.02 19.24 -13.66
C HIS A 294 8.83 18.75 -12.81
N LYS A 295 9.01 18.44 -11.52
CA LYS A 295 7.92 17.96 -10.65
C LYS A 295 7.07 19.07 -10.03
N LEU A 296 7.56 20.32 -10.01
CA LEU A 296 6.81 21.41 -9.38
C LEU A 296 5.59 21.76 -10.22
N SER A 297 4.52 22.06 -9.50
CA SER A 297 3.23 22.45 -10.07
C SER A 297 2.59 23.52 -9.20
N GLN A 298 1.49 24.11 -9.66
CA GLN A 298 0.76 25.09 -8.86
C GLN A 298 0.29 24.52 -7.51
N ASP A 299 -0.07 23.24 -7.45
CA ASP A 299 -0.48 22.56 -6.22
C ASP A 299 0.60 22.57 -5.12
N HIS A 300 1.88 22.71 -5.49
CA HIS A 300 2.98 22.82 -4.52
C HIS A 300 2.96 24.15 -3.77
N PHE A 301 2.46 25.21 -4.43
CA PHE A 301 2.50 26.59 -3.94
C PHE A 301 1.16 27.10 -3.43
N TYR A 302 0.06 26.64 -4.03
CA TYR A 302 -1.31 27.02 -3.71
C TYR A 302 -2.02 25.88 -2.96
N LEU A 303 -1.57 25.66 -1.72
CA LEU A 303 -1.92 24.48 -0.95
C LEU A 303 -3.29 24.60 -0.26
N THR A 304 -4.22 23.72 -0.63
CA THR A 304 -5.44 23.45 0.16
C THR A 304 -5.12 22.73 1.48
N SER A 305 -6.11 22.62 2.37
CA SER A 305 -5.95 21.88 3.63
C SER A 305 -5.54 20.41 3.41
N GLU A 306 -6.04 19.78 2.36
CA GLU A 306 -5.75 18.40 1.97
C GLU A 306 -4.36 18.29 1.33
N ALA A 307 -3.98 19.25 0.48
CA ALA A 307 -2.67 19.27 -0.17
C ALA A 307 -1.52 19.45 0.85
N LYS A 308 -1.77 20.13 1.98
CA LYS A 308 -0.82 20.23 3.11
C LYS A 308 -0.45 18.88 3.73
N MET A 309 -1.28 17.85 3.55
CA MET A 309 -1.03 16.52 4.11
C MET A 309 -0.23 15.59 3.18
N ARG A 310 -0.05 15.95 1.91
CA ARG A 310 0.66 15.13 0.92
C ARG A 310 2.18 15.20 1.12
N ASN A 311 2.82 14.05 1.33
CA ASN A 311 4.27 13.94 1.58
C ASN A 311 5.09 14.41 0.37
N HIS A 312 4.76 13.93 -0.83
CA HIS A 312 5.52 14.24 -2.05
C HIS A 312 5.58 15.75 -2.34
N LEU A 313 4.47 16.49 -2.17
CA LEU A 313 4.46 17.94 -2.37
C LEU A 313 5.42 18.68 -1.42
N ALA A 314 5.63 18.17 -0.21
CA ALA A 314 6.57 18.76 0.73
C ALA A 314 8.03 18.40 0.41
N GLU A 315 8.26 17.15 -0.01
CA GLU A 315 9.58 16.67 -0.40
C GLU A 315 10.08 17.37 -1.66
N ASP A 316 9.23 17.51 -2.69
CA ASP A 316 9.60 18.17 -3.94
C ASP A 316 10.01 19.63 -3.72
N VAL A 317 9.36 20.36 -2.80
CA VAL A 317 9.73 21.75 -2.48
C VAL A 317 11.02 21.86 -1.63
N LEU A 318 11.54 20.77 -1.08
CA LEU A 318 12.69 20.79 -0.16
C LEU A 318 13.87 19.92 -0.60
N ASN A 319 13.77 19.27 -1.77
CA ASN A 319 14.75 18.34 -2.30
C ASN A 319 15.94 19.03 -3.01
N ALA A 320 16.80 18.23 -3.62
CA ALA A 320 17.98 18.69 -4.37
C ALA A 320 17.64 19.48 -5.64
N ASP A 321 16.54 19.15 -6.32
CA ASP A 321 16.08 19.85 -7.53
C ASP A 321 15.65 21.28 -7.19
N MET A 322 14.91 21.47 -6.09
CA MET A 322 14.53 22.80 -5.61
C MET A 322 15.72 23.60 -5.08
N TYR A 323 16.69 22.93 -4.44
CA TYR A 323 17.95 23.57 -4.08
C TYR A 323 18.72 24.08 -5.30
N HIS A 324 18.79 23.27 -6.37
CA HIS A 324 19.42 23.67 -7.63
C HIS A 324 18.68 24.84 -8.28
N LEU A 325 17.35 24.77 -8.38
CA LEU A 325 16.52 25.86 -8.90
C LEU A 325 16.72 27.17 -8.13
N MET A 326 16.72 27.11 -6.79
CA MET A 326 16.92 28.29 -5.95
C MET A 326 18.30 28.92 -6.14
N LYS A 327 19.34 28.11 -6.38
CA LYS A 327 20.69 28.61 -6.68
C LYS A 327 20.76 29.33 -8.02
N LEU A 328 20.15 28.78 -9.07
CA LEU A 328 20.10 29.44 -10.36
C LEU A 328 19.31 30.75 -10.26
N TYR A 329 18.15 30.73 -9.60
CA TYR A 329 17.36 31.92 -9.36
C TYR A 329 18.17 32.98 -8.59
N GLN A 330 18.89 32.59 -7.55
CA GLN A 330 19.77 33.48 -6.79
C GLN A 330 20.83 34.15 -7.68
N GLN A 331 21.45 33.41 -8.59
CA GLN A 331 22.45 33.96 -9.51
C GLN A 331 21.85 35.01 -10.45
N THR A 332 20.61 34.83 -10.91
CA THR A 332 19.94 35.82 -11.79
C THR A 332 19.65 37.16 -11.12
N LEU A 333 19.57 37.19 -9.79
CA LEU A 333 19.27 38.40 -9.02
C LEU A 333 20.52 39.28 -8.75
N GLY A 334 21.72 38.85 -9.14
CA GLY A 334 22.96 39.57 -8.89
C GLY A 334 23.18 39.85 -7.40
N GLU A 335 23.50 41.10 -7.05
CA GLU A 335 23.73 41.52 -5.65
C GLU A 335 22.51 41.30 -4.73
N SER A 336 21.30 41.43 -5.29
CA SER A 336 20.05 41.18 -4.55
C SER A 336 19.86 39.71 -4.19
N GLY A 337 20.58 38.79 -4.85
CA GLY A 337 20.55 37.36 -4.56
C GLY A 337 21.00 37.02 -3.13
N SER A 338 21.76 37.91 -2.47
CA SER A 338 22.18 37.74 -1.07
C SER A 338 21.01 37.53 -0.09
N MET A 339 19.82 38.09 -0.39
CA MET A 339 18.61 37.88 0.41
C MET A 339 18.18 36.41 0.50
N LEU A 340 18.56 35.59 -0.50
CA LEU A 340 18.21 34.17 -0.58
C LEU A 340 19.21 33.28 0.16
N ASN A 341 20.32 33.81 0.69
CA ASN A 341 21.39 33.03 1.32
C ASN A 341 20.87 32.09 2.42
N ALA A 342 19.99 32.58 3.30
CA ALA A 342 19.40 31.76 4.35
C ALA A 342 18.49 30.65 3.77
N THR A 343 17.73 30.95 2.71
CA THR A 343 16.86 29.96 2.04
C THR A 343 17.67 28.89 1.32
N VAL A 344 18.73 29.29 0.60
CA VAL A 344 19.67 28.38 -0.05
C VAL A 344 20.38 27.50 0.98
N LYS A 345 20.79 28.06 2.12
CA LYS A 345 21.40 27.30 3.21
C LYS A 345 20.42 26.29 3.82
N LEU A 346 19.17 26.68 4.05
CA LEU A 346 18.13 25.75 4.49
C LEU A 346 17.96 24.59 3.48
N LEU A 347 17.80 24.91 2.20
CA LEU A 347 17.64 23.93 1.12
C LEU A 347 18.85 22.99 0.98
N SER A 348 20.07 23.51 1.19
CA SER A 348 21.28 22.67 1.18
C SER A 348 21.26 21.59 2.27
N ASN A 349 20.64 21.87 3.42
CA ASN A 349 20.52 20.91 4.51
C ASN A 349 19.31 19.97 4.30
N THR A 350 18.14 20.49 3.91
CA THR A 350 16.95 19.66 3.71
C THR A 350 17.10 18.70 2.53
N SER A 351 17.79 19.11 1.47
CA SER A 351 18.05 18.25 0.30
C SER A 351 18.91 17.04 0.66
N VAL A 352 19.96 17.23 1.47
CA VAL A 352 20.81 16.15 2.00
C VAL A 352 20.00 15.20 2.87
N LEU A 353 19.20 15.74 3.79
CA LEU A 353 18.34 14.93 4.66
C LEU A 353 17.38 14.06 3.85
N ILE A 354 16.69 14.63 2.86
CA ILE A 354 15.76 13.89 1.99
C ILE A 354 16.53 12.83 1.18
N ALA A 355 17.66 13.18 0.57
CA ALA A 355 18.45 12.24 -0.21
C ALA A 355 18.90 11.04 0.61
N ASN A 356 19.38 11.26 1.84
CA ASN A 356 19.87 10.21 2.72
C ASN A 356 18.75 9.28 3.20
N PHE A 357 17.62 9.84 3.63
CA PHE A 357 16.47 9.05 4.10
C PHE A 357 15.65 8.40 2.97
N ARG A 358 15.83 8.80 1.71
CA ARG A 358 15.24 8.15 0.53
C ARG A 358 16.20 7.21 -0.19
N ASP A 359 17.43 7.06 0.31
CA ASP A 359 18.40 6.13 -0.24
C ASP A 359 18.00 4.68 0.05
N ASN A 360 17.95 3.88 -1.02
CA ASN A 360 17.65 2.45 -0.95
C ASN A 360 18.89 1.59 -0.71
N ARG A 361 20.09 2.17 -0.78
CA ARG A 361 21.35 1.48 -0.51
C ARG A 361 21.52 1.30 0.99
N ALA A 362 21.99 0.13 1.39
CA ALA A 362 22.18 -0.18 2.80
C ALA A 362 23.37 0.60 3.40
N ILE A 363 23.24 1.03 4.65
CA ILE A 363 24.32 1.44 5.54
C ILE A 363 24.79 0.16 6.24
N THR A 364 26.09 -0.12 6.15
CA THR A 364 26.74 -1.30 6.74
C THR A 364 27.74 -0.94 7.82
N ASP A 365 28.21 0.31 7.85
CA ASP A 365 29.23 0.79 8.79
C ASP A 365 28.84 2.16 9.36
N LEU A 366 29.36 2.48 10.55
CA LEU A 366 29.11 3.76 11.21
C LEU A 366 29.93 4.92 10.62
N SER A 367 30.94 4.62 9.81
CA SER A 367 31.70 5.61 9.04
C SER A 367 30.98 6.06 7.76
N ASP A 368 29.76 5.60 7.51
CA ASP A 368 28.98 6.00 6.33
C ASP A 368 28.72 7.51 6.35
N ASP A 369 29.08 8.18 5.25
CA ASP A 369 28.95 9.63 5.12
C ASP A 369 27.53 10.13 5.36
N ARG A 370 26.50 9.32 5.08
CA ARG A 370 25.11 9.69 5.29
C ARG A 370 24.78 9.94 6.76
N LEU A 371 25.40 9.18 7.68
CA LEU A 371 25.22 9.39 9.12
C LEU A 371 25.84 10.72 9.55
N ARG A 372 27.08 10.99 9.13
CA ARG A 372 27.77 12.26 9.40
C ARG A 372 27.02 13.46 8.81
N GLN A 373 26.56 13.34 7.57
CA GLN A 373 25.78 14.38 6.90
C GLN A 373 24.44 14.66 7.61
N ASN A 374 23.76 13.62 8.09
CA ASN A 374 22.55 13.81 8.88
C ASN A 374 22.84 14.55 10.19
N HIS A 375 23.96 14.22 10.85
CA HIS A 375 24.43 14.94 12.04
C HIS A 375 24.70 16.42 11.75
N ASP A 376 25.40 16.73 10.66
CA ASP A 376 25.67 18.11 10.23
C ASP A 376 24.36 18.90 9.99
N VAL A 377 23.33 18.25 9.44
CA VAL A 377 21.99 18.83 9.28
C VAL A 377 21.34 19.12 10.63
N MET A 378 21.44 18.21 11.60
CA MET A 378 20.94 18.43 12.96
C MET A 378 21.65 19.62 13.62
N ASP A 379 22.98 19.68 13.51
CA ASP A 379 23.80 20.76 14.04
C ASP A 379 23.44 22.12 13.43
N PHE A 380 23.10 22.16 12.13
CA PHE A 380 22.59 23.37 11.50
C PHE A 380 21.33 23.90 12.20
N PHE A 381 20.34 23.03 12.49
CA PHE A 381 19.10 23.46 13.17
C PHE A 381 19.36 23.88 14.63
N ILE A 382 20.25 23.18 15.34
CA ILE A 382 20.65 23.54 16.71
C ILE A 382 21.39 24.88 16.72
N LYS A 383 22.32 25.10 15.78
CA LYS A 383 23.06 26.36 15.62
C LYS A 383 22.10 27.50 15.30
N TRP A 384 21.13 27.27 14.42
CA TRP A 384 20.09 28.25 14.11
C TRP A 384 19.32 28.64 15.38
N GLU A 385 18.82 27.68 16.15
CA GLU A 385 18.12 27.98 17.41
C GLU A 385 19.00 28.80 18.37
N LYS A 386 20.25 28.38 18.58
CA LYS A 386 21.21 29.09 19.43
C LYS A 386 21.46 30.52 18.96
N SER A 387 21.62 30.74 17.65
CA SER A 387 21.89 32.07 17.09
C SER A 387 20.77 33.07 17.38
N ILE A 388 19.51 32.65 17.28
CA ILE A 388 18.35 33.51 17.54
C ILE A 388 18.12 33.67 19.05
N GLN A 389 18.39 32.64 19.84
CA GLN A 389 18.30 32.72 21.29
C GLN A 389 19.34 33.69 21.89
N LEU A 390 20.52 33.79 21.30
CA LEU A 390 21.57 34.72 21.74
C LEU A 390 21.38 36.15 21.20
N ASP A 391 20.62 36.33 20.12
CA ASP A 391 20.36 37.64 19.54
C ASP A 391 19.44 38.46 20.46
N THR A 392 19.97 39.53 21.05
CA THR A 392 19.25 40.44 21.94
C THR A 392 18.35 41.43 21.18
N THR A 393 18.54 41.59 19.87
CA THR A 393 17.76 42.51 19.03
C THR A 393 16.38 41.95 18.66
N VAL A 394 16.24 40.61 18.68
CA VAL A 394 15.01 39.92 18.31
C VAL A 394 14.07 39.82 19.52
N LYS A 395 12.98 40.60 19.51
CA LYS A 395 11.94 40.55 20.55
C LYS A 395 11.10 39.27 20.48
N GLN A 396 10.67 38.87 19.28
CA GLN A 396 9.79 37.71 19.05
C GLN A 396 10.58 36.50 18.53
N LYS A 397 11.49 35.98 19.35
CA LYS A 397 12.43 34.91 18.97
C LYS A 397 11.76 33.69 18.34
N GLU A 398 10.66 33.20 18.91
CA GLU A 398 9.95 32.02 18.39
C GLU A 398 9.35 32.24 16.99
N MET A 399 9.05 33.48 16.58
CA MET A 399 8.58 33.76 15.21
C MET A 399 9.71 33.72 14.17
N CYS A 400 10.95 33.93 14.61
CA CYS A 400 12.15 33.93 13.76
C CYS A 400 12.75 32.54 13.52
N MET A 401 12.15 31.50 14.10
CA MET A 401 12.61 30.11 13.99
C MET A 401 11.50 29.18 13.50
N ILE A 402 11.89 27.95 13.13
CA ILE A 402 10.98 26.81 12.98
C ILE A 402 10.33 26.53 14.34
N SER A 403 9.06 26.08 14.38
CA SER A 403 8.37 25.82 15.65
C SER A 403 9.12 24.86 16.57
N HIS A 404 9.08 25.10 17.88
CA HIS A 404 9.70 24.24 18.89
C HIS A 404 9.37 22.75 18.70
N GLN A 405 8.10 22.42 18.45
CA GLN A 405 7.66 21.06 18.14
C GLN A 405 8.42 20.44 16.96
N THR A 406 8.62 21.21 15.88
CA THR A 406 9.30 20.72 14.68
C THR A 406 10.81 20.58 14.93
N ARG A 407 11.41 21.46 15.75
CA ARG A 407 12.81 21.33 16.17
C ARG A 407 13.04 20.03 16.95
N GLN A 408 12.16 19.70 17.89
CA GLN A 408 12.19 18.41 18.59
C GLN A 408 12.03 17.22 17.63
N ASP A 409 11.13 17.32 16.65
CA ASP A 409 10.91 16.24 15.68
C ASP A 409 12.14 15.99 14.80
N ILE A 410 12.82 17.06 14.36
CA ILE A 410 14.05 16.96 13.56
C ILE A 410 15.14 16.23 14.35
N VAL A 411 15.38 16.65 15.59
CA VAL A 411 16.39 16.04 16.46
C VAL A 411 16.05 14.57 16.72
N SER A 412 14.81 14.26 17.07
CA SER A 412 14.36 12.89 17.32
C SER A 412 14.47 11.99 16.09
N CYS A 413 14.17 12.51 14.90
CA CYS A 413 14.33 11.80 13.64
C CYS A 413 15.81 11.45 13.37
N ILE A 414 16.72 12.43 13.48
CA ILE A 414 18.14 12.26 13.14
C ILE A 414 18.87 11.47 14.22
N LEU A 415 18.84 11.94 15.47
CA LEU A 415 19.57 11.30 16.57
C LEU A 415 19.02 9.91 16.88
N GLY A 416 17.70 9.74 16.85
CA GLY A 416 17.08 8.42 17.01
C GLY A 416 17.48 7.44 15.92
N PHE A 417 17.60 7.90 14.67
CA PHE A 417 18.08 7.08 13.56
C PHE A 417 19.56 6.71 13.70
N GLU A 418 20.41 7.66 14.13
CA GLU A 418 21.83 7.41 14.40
C GLU A 418 22.03 6.37 15.51
N GLU A 419 21.34 6.52 16.65
CA GLU A 419 21.41 5.57 17.75
C GLU A 419 20.88 4.17 17.36
N TYR A 420 19.83 4.11 16.55
CA TYR A 420 19.35 2.85 15.98
C TYR A 420 20.41 2.20 15.08
N CYS A 421 21.09 2.98 14.24
CA CYS A 421 22.18 2.48 13.40
C CYS A 421 23.35 1.98 14.26
N GLN A 422 23.78 2.75 15.26
CA GLN A 422 24.81 2.34 16.22
C GLN A 422 24.46 1.03 16.92
N TYR A 423 23.20 0.87 17.33
CA TYR A 423 22.75 -0.34 17.99
C TYR A 423 22.70 -1.54 17.03
N ARG A 424 22.20 -1.34 15.81
CA ARG A 424 22.05 -2.41 14.82
C ARG A 424 23.38 -2.88 14.24
N LEU A 425 24.26 -1.94 13.89
CA LEU A 425 25.52 -2.21 13.19
C LEU A 425 26.63 -2.72 14.10
N LYS A 426 26.47 -2.68 15.44
CA LYS A 426 27.35 -3.38 16.39
C LYS A 426 27.47 -4.87 16.11
N ASN A 427 26.47 -5.47 15.45
CA ASN A 427 26.56 -6.84 14.96
C ASN A 427 27.14 -6.83 13.53
N ASN A 428 28.35 -7.37 13.33
CA ASN A 428 29.14 -7.31 12.08
C ASN A 428 28.41 -7.74 10.77
N ASN A 429 27.24 -8.36 10.84
CA ASN A 429 26.46 -8.81 9.68
C ASN A 429 25.15 -8.03 9.47
N ALA A 430 24.94 -6.93 10.20
CA ALA A 430 23.72 -6.15 10.11
C ALA A 430 23.84 -5.02 9.07
N SER A 431 22.71 -4.66 8.47
CA SER A 431 22.61 -3.51 7.59
C SER A 431 21.30 -2.76 7.82
N VAL A 432 21.29 -1.48 7.48
CA VAL A 432 20.15 -0.57 7.63
C VAL A 432 19.85 0.08 6.29
N ILE A 433 18.61 0.04 5.82
CA ILE A 433 18.20 0.78 4.63
C ILE A 433 17.35 1.97 5.09
N PRO A 434 17.84 3.22 4.97
CA PRO A 434 17.14 4.41 5.46
C PRO A 434 15.71 4.53 4.91
N SER A 435 15.52 4.30 3.61
CA SER A 435 14.21 4.40 2.94
C SER A 435 13.14 3.44 3.45
N ARG A 436 13.52 2.43 4.27
CA ARG A 436 12.58 1.47 4.87
C ARG A 436 12.15 1.86 6.29
N LEU A 437 12.73 2.91 6.87
CA LEU A 437 12.38 3.41 8.20
C LEU A 437 11.44 4.62 8.06
N ASN A 438 10.26 4.37 7.53
CA ASN A 438 9.17 5.34 7.43
C ASN A 438 7.80 4.65 7.64
N SER A 439 6.81 5.47 7.89
CA SER A 439 5.42 5.11 8.16
C SER A 439 4.60 5.00 6.88
N ASP A 440 5.18 5.35 5.71
CA ASP A 440 4.55 5.24 4.39
C ASP A 440 3.93 3.85 4.16
N VAL A 441 4.52 2.82 4.77
CA VAL A 441 4.04 1.44 4.74
C VAL A 441 2.71 1.27 5.46
N ILE A 442 2.63 1.81 6.68
CA ILE A 442 1.45 1.76 7.51
C ILE A 442 0.34 2.59 6.86
N GLU A 443 0.68 3.77 6.34
CA GLU A 443 -0.23 4.61 5.54
C GLU A 443 -0.77 3.85 4.32
N ASN A 444 0.08 3.14 3.58
CA ASN A 444 -0.34 2.33 2.44
C ASN A 444 -1.28 1.18 2.83
N VAL A 445 -1.05 0.53 3.99
CA VAL A 445 -1.98 -0.48 4.52
C VAL A 445 -3.34 0.16 4.81
N PHE A 446 -3.36 1.32 5.48
CA PHE A 446 -4.61 2.05 5.71
C PHE A 446 -5.32 2.47 4.42
N CYS A 447 -4.59 3.01 3.45
CA CYS A 447 -5.17 3.40 2.15
C CYS A 447 -5.76 2.21 1.40
N ASN A 448 -5.09 1.05 1.43
CA ASN A 448 -5.60 -0.16 0.78
C ASN A 448 -6.84 -0.69 1.52
N SER A 449 -6.80 -0.79 2.86
CA SER A 449 -7.96 -1.22 3.64
C SER A 449 -9.15 -0.29 3.48
N ALA A 450 -8.95 1.04 3.47
CA ALA A 450 -10.01 2.02 3.25
C ALA A 450 -10.62 1.96 1.83
N LYS A 451 -9.78 1.78 0.80
CA LYS A 451 -10.24 1.61 -0.60
C LYS A 451 -11.00 0.30 -0.85
N HIS A 452 -10.75 -0.73 -0.05
CA HIS A 452 -11.51 -1.99 -0.14
C HIS A 452 -12.84 -1.95 0.64
N ILE A 453 -12.94 -1.11 1.66
CA ILE A 453 -14.18 -0.90 2.44
C ILE A 453 -15.14 0.05 1.70
N VAL A 454 -14.61 1.04 0.98
CA VAL A 454 -15.38 1.93 0.11
C VAL A 454 -15.21 1.46 -1.33
N GLY A 455 -16.11 0.60 -1.81
CA GLY A 455 -16.20 0.24 -3.22
C GLY A 455 -16.36 1.48 -4.14
N PRO A 456 -16.36 1.31 -5.47
CA PRO A 456 -16.36 2.42 -6.42
C PRO A 456 -17.71 3.16 -6.43
N ILE A 457 -17.98 4.01 -5.44
CA ILE A 457 -19.13 4.93 -5.42
C ILE A 457 -18.78 6.18 -6.26
N LYS A 458 -18.33 5.98 -7.50
CA LYS A 458 -18.05 7.05 -8.46
C LYS A 458 -18.54 6.78 -9.88
N SER A 459 -19.49 5.85 -10.06
CA SER A 459 -20.12 5.60 -11.38
C SER A 459 -21.64 5.80 -11.42
N TYR A 460 -22.28 6.37 -10.40
CA TYR A 460 -23.72 6.69 -10.46
C TYR A 460 -24.03 8.01 -9.74
N ILE A 461 -23.57 9.12 -10.31
CA ILE A 461 -24.28 10.41 -10.21
C ILE A 461 -24.11 11.08 -11.59
N ASN A 462 -25.08 10.84 -12.47
CA ASN A 462 -25.55 11.80 -13.44
C ASN A 462 -26.97 12.17 -13.03
#